data_AF-A0A098G3U1-F1
#
_entry.id   AF-A0A098G3U1-F1
#
_cell.length_a   1.000
_cell.length_b   1.000
_cell.length_c   1.000
_cell.angle_alpha   90.00
_cell.angle_beta   90.00
_cell.angle_gamma   90.00
#
_symmetry.space_group_name_H-M   'P 1'
#
loop_
_entity.id
_entity.type
_entity.pdbx_description
1 polymer ?
#
loop_
_entity_poly.entity_id
_entity_poly.type
_entity_poly.pdbx_seq_one_letter_code
_entity_poly.pdbx_strand_id
1 'polypeptide(L)'
;MLDLELLAVREMGVNGMSVCLKPKIPVVITPGLVNEIRQLQNSLADKYLSNVLNDYFYIVWFLEDRRGLGCRGLDFNFIVNCIKKNHETKLESYISGIFDLLFLNRVGLGFPIINCSIVNRALTGLSKEFFFLNKICFIRNNAAPDIQKINIFNELSPFLLGKELYENNHYFYFHALQLDRMRLLIEDIDYEVPTVEEVNQIKNHFESMKKATMKGIYDIAERNIKVLERMAKGDLKLCPQES
;
A
#
# COMPACT_ATOMS: atom_id res chain seq x y z
N MET A 1 -17.25 -12.55 15.05
CA MET A 1 -17.42 -11.12 15.34
C MET A 1 -16.71 -10.38 14.23
N LEU A 2 -17.42 -9.57 13.44
CA LEU A 2 -16.90 -9.00 12.20
C LEU A 2 -15.76 -8.02 12.50
N ASP A 3 -14.53 -8.48 12.25
CA ASP A 3 -13.29 -7.69 12.23
C ASP A 3 -13.25 -6.76 11.01
N LEU A 4 -14.35 -6.05 10.74
CA LEU A 4 -14.42 -5.03 9.69
C LEU A 4 -13.41 -3.94 10.04
N GLU A 5 -12.36 -3.82 9.24
CA GLU A 5 -11.54 -2.63 9.23
C GLU A 5 -12.27 -1.62 8.35
N LEU A 6 -12.39 -0.36 8.77
CA LEU A 6 -13.33 0.50 8.09
C LEU A 6 -12.67 1.07 6.83
N LEU A 7 -12.89 0.40 5.69
CA LEU A 7 -12.67 0.94 4.36
C LEU A 7 -13.87 1.83 3.99
N ALA A 8 -13.66 3.14 3.87
CA ALA A 8 -14.72 4.06 3.44
C ALA A 8 -14.51 4.46 1.98
N VAL A 9 -15.48 4.13 1.13
CA VAL A 9 -15.47 4.47 -0.29
C VAL A 9 -16.38 5.65 -0.55
N ARG A 10 -15.89 6.61 -1.33
CA ARG A 10 -16.70 7.73 -1.84
C ARG A 10 -16.43 7.91 -3.33
N GLU A 11 -17.46 7.84 -4.16
CA GLU A 11 -17.34 8.19 -5.58
C GLU A 11 -17.04 9.69 -5.74
N MET A 12 -16.13 10.03 -6.64
CA MET A 12 -15.69 11.39 -6.97
C MET A 12 -16.03 11.70 -8.42
N GLY A 13 -17.23 12.26 -8.64
CA GLY A 13 -17.69 12.55 -10.00
C GLY A 13 -17.83 11.29 -10.85
N VAL A 14 -17.61 11.41 -12.16
CA VAL A 14 -17.84 10.32 -13.13
C VAL A 14 -16.66 9.34 -13.19
N ASN A 15 -15.42 9.80 -12.95
CA ASN A 15 -14.18 9.05 -13.22
C ASN A 15 -13.24 8.92 -12.01
N GLY A 16 -13.79 8.84 -10.79
CA GLY A 16 -12.93 8.73 -9.62
C GLY A 16 -13.56 8.15 -8.38
N MET A 17 -12.70 7.70 -7.46
CA MET A 17 -13.06 7.13 -6.17
C MET A 17 -12.04 7.55 -5.11
N SER A 18 -12.53 7.94 -3.95
CA SER A 18 -11.76 8.13 -2.73
C SER A 18 -11.89 6.91 -1.84
N VAL A 19 -10.75 6.37 -1.38
CA VAL A 19 -10.70 5.21 -0.49
C VAL A 19 -9.95 5.57 0.80
N CYS A 20 -10.69 5.61 1.90
CA CYS A 20 -10.15 5.82 3.23
C CYS A 20 -9.85 4.48 3.90
N LEU A 21 -8.60 4.27 4.30
CA LEU A 21 -8.23 3.16 5.18
C LEU A 21 -8.30 3.61 6.64
N LYS A 22 -9.10 2.92 7.46
CA LYS A 22 -9.28 3.22 8.88
C LYS A 22 -9.03 1.96 9.72
N PRO A 23 -7.77 1.50 9.80
CA PRO A 23 -7.46 0.28 10.52
C PRO A 23 -7.82 0.45 12.00
N LYS A 24 -8.47 -0.57 12.57
CA LYS A 24 -8.83 -0.57 14.00
C LYS A 24 -7.61 -0.74 14.89
N ILE A 25 -6.58 -1.39 14.38
CA ILE A 25 -5.32 -1.63 15.07
C ILE A 25 -4.19 -0.83 14.42
N PRO A 26 -3.07 -0.57 15.13
CA PRO A 26 -1.95 0.19 14.59
C PRO A 26 -1.17 -0.49 13.45
N VAL A 27 -1.57 -1.69 13.06
CA VAL A 27 -1.03 -2.45 11.93
C VAL A 27 -1.87 -2.10 10.71
N VAL A 28 -1.21 -1.64 9.65
CA VAL A 28 -1.93 -1.04 8.52
C VAL A 28 -2.46 -2.07 7.53
N ILE A 29 -1.92 -3.30 7.47
CA ILE A 29 -2.34 -4.30 6.47
C ILE A 29 -2.55 -5.66 7.16
N THR A 30 -3.72 -5.83 7.77
CA THR A 30 -4.15 -7.09 8.39
C THR A 30 -4.75 -8.04 7.34
N PRO A 31 -4.93 -9.34 7.65
CA PRO A 31 -5.63 -10.24 6.75
C PRO A 31 -7.05 -9.78 6.38
N GLY A 32 -7.76 -9.14 7.32
CA GLY A 32 -9.10 -8.58 7.09
C GLY A 32 -9.05 -7.47 6.05
N LEU A 33 -8.16 -6.50 6.22
CA LEU A 33 -8.03 -5.39 5.29
C LEU A 33 -7.55 -5.82 3.90
N VAL A 34 -6.65 -6.81 3.82
CA VAL A 34 -6.23 -7.40 2.54
C VAL A 34 -7.45 -7.92 1.78
N ASN A 35 -8.34 -8.65 2.45
CA ASN A 35 -9.54 -9.19 1.82
C ASN A 35 -10.49 -8.07 1.34
N GLU A 36 -10.72 -7.04 2.17
CA GLU A 36 -11.57 -5.91 1.81
C GLU A 36 -11.03 -5.11 0.62
N ILE A 37 -9.72 -4.84 0.58
CA ILE A 37 -9.09 -4.16 -0.56
C ILE A 37 -9.13 -5.04 -1.82
N ARG A 38 -8.90 -6.35 -1.71
CA ARG A 38 -9.03 -7.27 -2.86
C ARG A 38 -10.45 -7.34 -3.39
N GLN A 39 -11.47 -7.33 -2.52
CA GLN A 39 -12.87 -7.27 -2.92
C GLN A 39 -13.17 -5.97 -3.67
N LEU A 40 -12.66 -4.83 -3.20
CA LEU A 40 -12.79 -3.55 -3.91
C LEU A 40 -12.12 -3.62 -5.29
N GLN A 41 -10.88 -4.11 -5.37
CA GLN A 41 -10.15 -4.23 -6.64
C GLN A 41 -10.89 -5.14 -7.63
N ASN A 42 -11.45 -6.27 -7.17
CA ASN A 42 -12.26 -7.15 -8.03
C ASN A 42 -13.53 -6.44 -8.51
N SER A 43 -14.23 -5.73 -7.61
CA SER A 43 -15.43 -4.97 -7.98
C SER A 43 -15.12 -3.87 -9.01
N LEU A 44 -13.96 -3.23 -8.93
CA LEU A 44 -13.50 -2.24 -9.90
C LEU A 44 -13.20 -2.87 -11.26
N ALA A 45 -12.52 -4.03 -11.27
CA ALA A 45 -12.29 -4.79 -12.49
C ALA A 45 -13.62 -5.20 -13.15
N ASP A 46 -14.56 -5.72 -12.38
CA ASP A 46 -15.89 -6.12 -12.88
C ASP A 46 -16.66 -4.92 -13.46
N LYS A 47 -16.61 -3.76 -12.78
CA LYS A 47 -17.22 -2.51 -13.27
C LYS A 47 -16.62 -2.08 -14.60
N TYR A 48 -15.29 -2.13 -14.72
CA TYR A 48 -14.57 -1.77 -15.94
C TYR A 48 -14.87 -2.72 -17.11
N LEU A 49 -14.93 -4.03 -16.84
CA LEU A 49 -15.26 -5.04 -17.84
C LEU A 49 -16.73 -4.97 -18.30
N SER A 50 -17.64 -4.55 -17.41
CA SER A 50 -19.07 -4.42 -17.72
C SER A 50 -19.42 -3.14 -18.47
N ASN A 51 -18.65 -2.07 -18.25
CA ASN A 51 -18.80 -0.81 -18.94
C ASN A 51 -17.42 -0.15 -19.06
N VAL A 52 -16.82 -0.27 -20.25
CA VAL A 52 -15.49 0.32 -20.50
C VAL A 52 -15.59 1.80 -20.24
N LEU A 53 -14.88 2.26 -19.21
CA LEU A 53 -14.77 3.68 -18.92
C LEU A 53 -13.97 4.29 -20.08
N ASN A 54 -14.54 5.29 -20.74
CA ASN A 54 -13.93 5.90 -21.92
C ASN A 54 -12.65 6.70 -21.60
N ASP A 55 -12.35 6.90 -20.31
CA ASP A 55 -11.23 7.69 -19.77
C ASP A 55 -10.60 6.99 -18.55
N TYR A 56 -9.49 7.54 -18.05
CA TYR A 56 -8.83 7.08 -16.83
C TYR A 56 -9.76 7.11 -15.62
N PHE A 57 -9.65 6.08 -14.77
CA PHE A 57 -10.34 6.03 -13.48
C PHE A 57 -9.36 6.24 -12.32
N TYR A 58 -9.58 7.28 -11.52
CA TYR A 58 -8.66 7.64 -10.45
C TYR A 58 -9.09 7.03 -9.11
N ILE A 59 -8.15 6.41 -8.40
CA ILE A 59 -8.38 5.92 -7.04
C ILE A 59 -7.47 6.69 -6.08
N VAL A 60 -8.04 7.51 -5.21
CA VAL A 60 -7.31 8.30 -4.22
C VAL A 60 -7.32 7.59 -2.88
N TRP A 61 -6.19 6.97 -2.54
CA TRP A 61 -5.96 6.31 -1.27
C TRP A 61 -5.53 7.31 -0.21
N PHE A 62 -6.17 7.26 0.95
CA PHE A 62 -5.74 8.00 2.14
C PHE A 62 -5.91 7.17 3.39
N LEU A 63 -5.02 7.38 4.35
CA LEU A 63 -5.04 6.70 5.64
C LEU A 63 -5.60 7.66 6.70
N GLU A 64 -6.61 7.23 7.45
CA GLU A 64 -7.19 8.04 8.52
C GLU A 64 -6.16 8.30 9.63
N ASP A 65 -6.06 9.56 10.03
CA ASP A 65 -5.11 9.98 11.05
C ASP A 65 -5.57 9.55 12.45
N ARG A 66 -5.18 8.34 12.85
CA ARG A 66 -5.33 7.83 14.21
C ARG A 66 -4.01 7.87 14.96
N ARG A 67 -4.04 8.37 16.20
CA ARG A 67 -2.93 8.35 17.15
C ARG A 67 -2.62 6.90 17.55
N GLY A 68 -1.33 6.55 17.56
CA GLY A 68 -0.82 5.29 18.13
C GLY A 68 -0.24 4.30 17.13
N LEU A 69 0.53 4.76 16.14
CA LEU A 69 1.17 3.92 15.11
C LEU A 69 2.05 2.81 15.68
N GLY A 70 1.89 1.61 15.12
CA GLY A 70 2.78 0.47 15.31
C GLY A 70 3.69 0.35 14.10
N CYS A 71 4.98 0.24 14.34
CA CYS A 71 6.06 0.13 13.34
C CYS A 71 6.04 -1.17 12.51
N ARG A 72 4.88 -1.77 12.27
CA ARG A 72 4.80 -3.15 11.77
C ARG A 72 4.44 -3.16 10.30
N GLY A 73 5.40 -3.60 9.49
CA GLY A 73 5.15 -3.93 8.09
C GLY A 73 4.14 -5.07 7.94
N LEU A 74 4.26 -6.13 8.75
CA LEU A 74 3.36 -7.29 8.74
C LEU A 74 2.61 -7.43 10.07
N ASP A 75 1.46 -8.09 10.03
CA ASP A 75 0.73 -8.52 11.23
C ASP A 75 1.45 -9.71 11.90
N PHE A 76 2.53 -9.41 12.60
CA PHE A 76 3.31 -10.43 13.32
C PHE A 76 2.50 -11.13 14.43
N ASN A 77 1.43 -10.51 14.94
CA ASN A 77 0.53 -11.20 15.87
C ASN A 77 -0.20 -12.33 15.16
N PHE A 78 -0.78 -12.04 13.99
CA PHE A 78 -1.40 -13.07 13.15
C PHE A 78 -0.39 -14.15 12.75
N ILE A 79 0.80 -13.76 12.27
CA ILE A 79 1.85 -14.69 11.84
C ILE A 79 2.23 -15.66 12.97
N VAL A 80 2.58 -15.14 14.15
CA VAL A 80 2.96 -15.96 15.31
C VAL A 80 1.82 -16.90 15.73
N ASN A 81 0.59 -16.40 15.74
CA ASN A 81 -0.58 -17.19 16.10
C ASN A 81 -0.84 -18.32 15.09
N CYS A 82 -0.62 -18.08 13.80
CA CYS A 82 -0.73 -19.12 12.78
C CYS A 82 0.31 -20.22 12.97
N ILE A 83 1.59 -19.84 13.14
CA ILE A 83 2.69 -20.79 13.33
C ILE A 83 2.45 -21.65 14.59
N LYS A 84 2.10 -21.02 15.72
CA LYS A 84 1.86 -21.75 16.98
C LYS A 84 0.66 -22.69 16.96
N LYS A 85 -0.30 -22.44 16.07
CA LYS A 85 -1.54 -23.22 15.96
C LYS A 85 -1.53 -24.16 14.75
N ASN A 86 -0.39 -24.32 14.06
CA ASN A 86 -0.27 -25.12 12.83
C ASN A 86 -1.31 -24.71 11.77
N HIS A 87 -1.42 -23.40 11.53
CA HIS A 87 -2.30 -22.81 10.51
C HIS A 87 -1.47 -22.14 9.39
N GLU A 88 -0.46 -22.83 8.89
CA GLU A 88 0.48 -22.37 7.86
C GLU A 88 -0.24 -21.89 6.60
N THR A 89 -1.28 -22.60 6.15
CA THR A 89 -2.07 -22.19 4.98
C THR A 89 -2.69 -20.80 5.13
N LYS A 90 -3.09 -20.41 6.34
CA LYS A 90 -3.64 -19.06 6.61
C LYS A 90 -2.55 -18.00 6.59
N LEU A 91 -1.37 -18.31 7.13
CA LEU A 91 -0.19 -17.47 7.02
C LEU A 91 0.19 -17.24 5.55
N GLU A 92 0.27 -18.33 4.78
CA GLU A 92 0.64 -18.29 3.37
C GLU A 92 -0.33 -17.47 2.52
N SER A 93 -1.62 -17.65 2.79
CA SER A 93 -2.68 -16.88 2.14
C SER A 93 -2.60 -15.39 2.49
N TYR A 94 -2.29 -15.04 3.74
CA TYR A 94 -2.10 -13.65 4.16
C TYR A 94 -0.94 -12.97 3.45
N ILE A 95 0.25 -13.59 3.45
CA ILE A 95 1.42 -13.03 2.76
C ILE A 95 1.16 -12.94 1.26
N SER A 96 0.57 -13.97 0.65
CA SER A 96 0.23 -13.94 -0.78
C SER A 96 -0.71 -12.79 -1.10
N GLY A 97 -1.77 -12.61 -0.32
CA GLY A 97 -2.73 -11.53 -0.51
C GLY A 97 -2.12 -10.12 -0.40
N ILE A 98 -1.10 -9.93 0.46
CA ILE A 98 -0.35 -8.67 0.52
C ILE A 98 0.37 -8.41 -0.80
N PHE A 99 1.18 -9.38 -1.27
CA PHE A 99 1.98 -9.19 -2.48
C PHE A 99 1.09 -9.03 -3.72
N ASP A 100 -0.01 -9.77 -3.80
CA ASP A 100 -1.01 -9.64 -4.87
C ASP A 100 -1.62 -8.23 -4.88
N LEU A 101 -1.99 -7.70 -3.71
CA LEU A 101 -2.55 -6.36 -3.57
C LEU A 101 -1.55 -5.28 -4.00
N LEU A 102 -0.28 -5.38 -3.60
CA LEU A 102 0.76 -4.41 -3.98
C LEU A 102 1.07 -4.47 -5.48
N PHE A 103 1.16 -5.68 -6.04
CA PHE A 103 1.31 -5.90 -7.47
C PHE A 103 0.17 -5.24 -8.26
N LEU A 104 -1.07 -5.52 -7.88
CA LEU A 104 -2.26 -5.03 -8.53
C LEU A 104 -2.41 -3.51 -8.45
N ASN A 105 -2.02 -2.90 -7.32
CA ASN A 105 -1.93 -1.45 -7.22
C ASN A 105 -0.90 -0.88 -8.19
N ARG A 106 0.27 -1.52 -8.30
CA ARG A 106 1.36 -1.03 -9.16
C ARG A 106 1.01 -1.08 -10.65
N VAL A 107 0.24 -2.07 -11.09
CA VAL A 107 -0.16 -2.23 -12.51
C VAL A 107 -1.54 -1.68 -12.83
N GLY A 108 -2.23 -1.05 -11.87
CA GLY A 108 -3.58 -0.50 -12.09
C GLY A 108 -4.59 -1.57 -12.50
N LEU A 109 -4.48 -2.79 -11.95
CA LEU A 109 -5.28 -3.96 -12.35
C LEU A 109 -5.14 -4.39 -13.82
N GLY A 110 -4.19 -3.84 -14.57
CA GLY A 110 -4.09 -4.02 -16.03
C GLY A 110 -5.09 -3.17 -16.83
N PHE A 111 -5.72 -2.18 -16.18
CA PHE A 111 -6.64 -1.24 -16.80
C PHE A 111 -6.09 0.19 -16.71
N PRO A 112 -6.71 1.19 -17.37
CA PRO A 112 -6.43 2.62 -17.22
C PRO A 112 -6.87 3.17 -15.84
N ILE A 113 -6.50 2.48 -14.77
CA ILE A 113 -6.78 2.85 -13.40
C ILE A 113 -5.52 3.46 -12.80
N ILE A 114 -5.63 4.70 -12.35
CA ILE A 114 -4.52 5.47 -11.79
C ILE A 114 -4.67 5.51 -10.28
N ASN A 115 -3.84 4.74 -9.58
CA ASN A 115 -3.75 4.81 -8.13
C ASN A 115 -2.98 6.05 -7.70
N CYS A 116 -3.63 6.85 -6.85
CA CYS A 116 -3.12 8.08 -6.25
C CYS A 116 -3.08 7.93 -4.72
N SER A 117 -2.15 8.59 -4.04
CA SER A 117 -2.02 8.58 -2.58
C SER A 117 -2.02 9.99 -2.00
N ILE A 118 -2.72 10.18 -0.88
CA ILE A 118 -2.54 11.33 0.00
C ILE A 118 -2.03 10.83 1.35
N VAL A 119 -0.78 11.13 1.65
CA VAL A 119 -0.05 10.70 2.83
C VAL A 119 0.13 11.91 3.74
N ASN A 120 -0.74 12.04 4.75
CA ASN A 120 -0.77 13.19 5.65
C ASN A 120 0.11 13.03 6.92
N ARG A 121 0.88 11.94 7.00
CA ARG A 121 1.71 11.55 8.15
C ARG A 121 2.84 10.60 7.72
N ALA A 122 3.83 10.42 8.60
CA ALA A 122 4.90 9.45 8.37
C ALA A 122 4.35 8.02 8.26
N LEU A 123 4.86 7.27 7.28
CA LEU A 123 4.53 5.86 7.04
C LEU A 123 5.81 5.02 7.16
N THR A 124 5.65 3.78 7.61
CA THR A 124 6.75 2.82 7.77
C THR A 124 6.35 1.44 7.27
N GLY A 125 7.33 0.59 6.96
CA GLY A 125 7.08 -0.80 6.55
C GLY A 125 6.19 -0.92 5.31
N LEU A 126 5.36 -1.96 5.23
CA LEU A 126 4.49 -2.19 4.06
C LEU A 126 3.42 -1.12 3.85
N SER A 127 3.07 -0.34 4.87
CA SER A 127 2.18 0.82 4.68
C SER A 127 2.83 1.83 3.77
N LYS A 128 4.11 2.13 4.01
CA LYS A 128 4.90 3.01 3.15
C LYS A 128 4.90 2.48 1.72
N GLU A 129 5.13 1.18 1.55
CA GLU A 129 5.14 0.57 0.22
C GLU A 129 3.79 0.63 -0.49
N PHE A 130 2.70 0.32 0.22
CA PHE A 130 1.34 0.42 -0.31
C PHE A 130 1.03 1.82 -0.86
N PHE A 131 1.36 2.86 -0.09
CA PHE A 131 1.07 4.23 -0.51
C PHE A 131 2.05 4.74 -1.55
N PHE A 132 3.35 4.45 -1.45
CA PHE A 132 4.36 5.02 -2.34
C PHE A 132 4.53 4.27 -3.66
N LEU A 133 4.01 3.05 -3.78
CA LEU A 133 3.93 2.35 -5.07
C LEU A 133 2.90 2.96 -6.02
N ASN A 134 1.96 3.76 -5.50
CA ASN A 134 0.94 4.41 -6.32
C ASN A 134 1.57 5.42 -7.28
N LYS A 135 1.01 5.51 -8.48
CA LYS A 135 1.56 6.30 -9.60
C LYS A 135 1.74 7.77 -9.24
N ILE A 136 0.84 8.31 -8.43
CA ILE A 136 0.87 9.71 -7.99
C ILE A 136 0.76 9.75 -6.46
N CYS A 137 1.67 10.43 -5.79
CA CYS A 137 1.74 10.47 -4.33
C CYS A 137 1.93 11.90 -3.83
N PHE A 138 0.95 12.39 -3.06
CA PHE A 138 1.04 13.63 -2.30
C PHE A 138 1.44 13.31 -0.86
N ILE A 139 2.57 13.85 -0.40
CA ILE A 139 3.16 13.59 0.90
C ILE A 139 3.16 14.90 1.69
N ARG A 140 2.64 14.87 2.92
CA ARG A 140 2.59 16.08 3.74
C ARG A 140 3.99 16.44 4.22
N ASN A 141 4.39 17.68 3.97
CA ASN A 141 5.59 18.28 4.51
C ASN A 141 5.24 19.68 5.01
N ASN A 142 5.28 19.89 6.33
CA ASN A 142 4.89 21.15 6.94
C ASN A 142 5.85 22.30 6.58
N ALA A 143 7.08 22.00 6.15
CA ALA A 143 8.06 23.00 5.72
C ALA A 143 7.92 23.38 4.23
N ALA A 144 7.12 22.64 3.46
CA ALA A 144 6.89 22.98 2.06
C ALA A 144 6.02 24.26 1.98
N PRO A 145 6.41 25.27 1.19
CA PRO A 145 5.58 26.48 1.04
C PRO A 145 4.32 26.21 0.22
N ASP A 146 4.35 25.18 -0.64
CA ASP A 146 3.29 24.86 -1.59
C ASP A 146 3.40 23.41 -2.11
N ILE A 147 2.52 22.99 -3.03
CA ILE A 147 2.67 21.72 -3.72
C ILE A 147 3.91 21.74 -4.63
N GLN A 148 4.88 20.87 -4.35
CA GLN A 148 6.16 20.81 -5.07
C GLN A 148 6.51 19.37 -5.47
N LYS A 149 6.96 19.16 -6.71
CA LYS A 149 7.44 17.86 -7.18
C LYS A 149 8.76 17.52 -6.51
N ILE A 150 8.94 16.26 -6.12
CA ILE A 150 10.17 15.79 -5.45
C ILE A 150 10.73 14.55 -6.12
N ASN A 151 12.04 14.33 -5.90
CA ASN A 151 12.68 13.06 -6.17
C ASN A 151 12.70 12.24 -4.88
N ILE A 152 11.83 11.22 -4.80
CA ILE A 152 11.65 10.47 -3.57
C ILE A 152 12.90 9.72 -3.12
N PHE A 153 13.82 9.38 -4.02
CA PHE A 153 15.05 8.64 -3.70
C PHE A 153 16.10 9.47 -2.98
N ASN A 154 16.03 10.80 -3.13
CA ASN A 154 16.93 11.72 -2.43
C ASN A 154 16.37 12.10 -1.04
N GLU A 155 15.08 11.88 -0.82
CA GLU A 155 14.33 12.39 0.34
C GLU A 155 13.97 11.29 1.34
N LEU A 156 13.78 10.04 0.91
CA LEU A 156 13.31 8.95 1.76
C LEU A 156 14.27 7.75 1.76
N SER A 157 14.68 7.35 2.96
CA SER A 157 15.50 6.15 3.24
C SER A 157 14.73 4.87 2.90
N PRO A 158 15.38 3.69 2.77
CA PRO A 158 15.19 2.78 1.63
C PRO A 158 13.78 2.21 1.45
N PHE A 159 13.47 1.86 0.20
CA PHE A 159 12.27 1.12 -0.19
C PHE A 159 12.52 -0.38 -0.11
N LEU A 160 11.57 -1.13 0.44
CA LEU A 160 11.67 -2.58 0.62
C LEU A 160 11.60 -3.36 -0.70
N LEU A 161 10.93 -2.81 -1.71
CA LEU A 161 10.63 -3.53 -2.95
C LEU A 161 11.60 -3.26 -4.10
N GLY A 162 12.65 -2.46 -3.88
CA GLY A 162 13.62 -2.10 -4.90
C GLY A 162 13.22 -0.84 -5.67
N LYS A 163 14.22 -0.03 -6.04
CA LYS A 163 14.07 1.34 -6.57
C LYS A 163 13.24 1.38 -7.85
N GLU A 164 13.46 0.40 -8.72
CA GLU A 164 12.87 0.20 -10.03
C GLU A 164 11.33 0.23 -10.02
N LEU A 165 10.69 -0.19 -8.92
CA LEU A 165 9.22 -0.17 -8.82
C LEU A 165 8.65 1.24 -8.61
N TYR A 166 9.49 2.22 -8.29
CA TYR A 166 9.10 3.60 -7.93
C TYR A 166 9.60 4.64 -8.94
N GLU A 167 10.54 4.29 -9.83
CA GLU A 167 11.27 5.26 -10.68
C GLU A 167 10.37 6.06 -11.64
N ASN A 168 9.21 5.50 -11.99
CA ASN A 168 8.25 6.12 -12.91
C ASN A 168 7.02 6.71 -12.20
N ASN A 169 7.07 6.85 -10.87
CA ASN A 169 5.98 7.45 -10.10
C ASN A 169 6.23 8.95 -9.87
N HIS A 170 5.15 9.69 -9.62
CA HIS A 170 5.15 11.12 -9.42
C HIS A 170 4.93 11.43 -7.94
N TYR A 171 5.89 12.12 -7.33
CA TYR A 171 5.86 12.45 -5.92
C TYR A 171 5.82 13.95 -5.72
N PHE A 172 4.95 14.39 -4.83
CA PHE A 172 4.76 15.79 -4.49
C PHE A 172 4.73 15.98 -2.99
N TYR A 173 5.41 17.00 -2.48
CA TYR A 173 5.13 17.49 -1.13
C TYR A 173 3.92 18.43 -1.14
N PHE A 174 3.19 18.51 -0.03
CA PHE A 174 2.17 19.53 0.22
C PHE A 174 2.14 19.94 1.70
N HIS A 175 1.75 21.18 1.98
CA HIS A 175 1.55 21.65 3.36
C HIS A 175 0.09 21.60 3.79
N ALA A 176 -0.79 22.20 2.97
CA ALA A 176 -2.24 22.20 3.16
C ALA A 176 -2.92 21.45 2.01
N LEU A 177 -4.08 20.85 2.29
CA LEU A 177 -4.87 20.18 1.27
C LEU A 177 -5.44 21.20 0.28
N GLN A 178 -4.91 21.22 -0.94
CA GLN A 178 -5.39 22.02 -2.06
C GLN A 178 -5.98 21.08 -3.12
N LEU A 179 -7.20 20.57 -2.88
CA LEU A 179 -7.78 19.49 -3.68
C LEU A 179 -7.90 19.84 -5.18
N ASP A 180 -8.29 21.07 -5.51
CA ASP A 180 -8.42 21.49 -6.91
C ASP A 180 -7.07 21.46 -7.64
N ARG A 181 -6.00 21.89 -6.98
CA ARG A 181 -4.66 21.86 -7.55
C ARG A 181 -4.10 20.45 -7.64
N MET A 182 -4.32 19.62 -6.61
CA MET A 182 -3.95 18.21 -6.66
C MET A 182 -4.65 17.50 -7.82
N ARG A 183 -5.93 17.82 -8.06
CA ARG A 183 -6.70 17.31 -9.19
C ARG A 183 -6.10 17.75 -10.53
N LEU A 184 -5.79 19.03 -10.71
CA LEU A 184 -5.16 19.51 -11.95
C LEU A 184 -3.82 18.82 -12.21
N LEU A 185 -3.01 18.60 -11.16
CA LEU A 185 -1.74 17.87 -11.28
C LEU A 185 -1.95 16.40 -11.64
N ILE A 186 -3.02 15.77 -11.15
CA ILE A 186 -3.37 14.40 -11.53
C ILE A 186 -3.78 14.33 -13.00
N GLU A 187 -4.61 15.28 -13.45
CA GLU A 187 -5.11 15.35 -14.84
C GLU A 187 -4.01 15.69 -15.86
N ASP A 188 -2.94 16.39 -15.45
CA ASP A 188 -1.79 16.76 -16.30
C ASP A 188 -0.75 15.64 -16.46
N ILE A 189 -0.84 14.57 -15.65
CA ILE A 189 0.11 13.46 -15.72
C ILE A 189 -0.37 12.45 -16.76
N ASP A 190 0.38 12.33 -17.85
CA ASP A 190 0.22 11.25 -18.81
C ASP A 190 0.44 9.89 -18.14
N TYR A 191 -0.52 8.99 -18.32
CA TYR A 191 -0.46 7.64 -17.79
C TYR A 191 -0.46 6.61 -18.91
N GLU A 192 0.64 5.88 -19.01
CA GLU A 192 0.73 4.71 -19.88
C GLU A 192 0.35 3.46 -19.08
N VAL A 193 -0.62 2.71 -19.59
CA VAL A 193 -0.97 1.39 -19.05
C VAL A 193 0.22 0.46 -19.36
N PRO A 194 0.75 -0.28 -18.35
CA PRO A 194 1.89 -1.15 -18.58
C PRO A 194 1.62 -2.21 -19.66
N THR A 195 2.61 -2.51 -20.50
CA THR A 195 2.49 -3.57 -21.50
C THR A 195 2.44 -4.95 -20.84
N VAL A 196 2.03 -5.97 -21.60
CA VAL A 196 2.00 -7.36 -21.09
C VAL A 196 3.39 -7.81 -20.63
N GLU A 197 4.44 -7.43 -21.35
CA GLU A 197 5.83 -7.71 -20.99
C GLU A 197 6.21 -7.04 -19.67
N GLU A 198 5.87 -5.76 -19.49
CA GLU A 198 6.13 -5.03 -18.25
C GLU A 198 5.35 -5.62 -17.07
N VAL A 199 4.07 -5.94 -17.26
CA VAL A 199 3.25 -6.61 -16.24
C VAL A 199 3.88 -7.92 -15.80
N ASN A 200 4.39 -8.73 -16.74
CA ASN A 200 5.05 -10.00 -16.44
C ASN A 200 6.38 -9.80 -15.69
N GLN A 201 7.16 -8.79 -16.06
CA GLN A 201 8.40 -8.45 -15.34
C GLN A 201 8.11 -8.02 -13.90
N ILE A 202 7.15 -7.12 -13.71
CA ILE A 202 6.71 -6.67 -12.38
C ILE A 202 6.19 -7.86 -11.58
N LYS A 203 5.35 -8.72 -12.18
CA LYS A 203 4.82 -9.92 -11.52
C LYS A 203 5.93 -10.84 -11.02
N ASN A 204 6.94 -11.13 -11.86
CA ASN A 204 8.08 -11.96 -11.47
C ASN A 204 8.86 -11.37 -10.30
N HIS A 205 8.99 -10.04 -10.26
CA HIS A 205 9.62 -9.33 -9.15
C HIS A 205 8.85 -9.52 -7.84
N PHE A 206 7.53 -9.29 -7.85
CA PHE A 206 6.67 -9.49 -6.69
C PHE A 206 6.64 -10.96 -6.24
N GLU A 207 6.63 -11.92 -7.16
CA GLU A 207 6.70 -13.36 -6.86
C GLU A 207 8.01 -13.75 -6.17
N SER A 208 9.14 -13.20 -6.63
CA SER A 208 10.45 -13.40 -6.01
C SER A 208 10.47 -12.86 -4.57
N MET A 209 9.99 -11.62 -4.39
CA MET A 209 9.91 -10.99 -3.07
C MET A 209 8.97 -11.72 -2.11
N LYS A 210 7.84 -12.23 -2.63
CA LYS A 210 6.90 -13.06 -1.86
C LYS A 210 7.56 -14.32 -1.34
N LYS A 211 8.27 -15.05 -2.22
CA LYS A 211 8.99 -16.28 -1.84
C LYS A 211 10.09 -16.00 -0.82
N ALA A 212 10.87 -14.94 -1.02
CA ALA A 212 11.92 -14.53 -0.10
C ALA A 212 11.36 -14.17 1.29
N THR A 213 10.26 -13.41 1.32
CA THR A 213 9.56 -13.03 2.56
C THR A 213 9.02 -14.25 3.29
N MET A 214 8.35 -15.16 2.57
CA MET A 214 7.82 -16.39 3.14
C MET A 214 8.91 -17.25 3.78
N LYS A 215 9.99 -17.48 3.02
CA LYS A 215 11.15 -18.21 3.50
C LYS A 215 11.75 -17.54 4.74
N GLY A 216 11.92 -16.22 4.71
CA GLY A 216 12.45 -15.47 5.86
C GLY A 216 11.60 -15.64 7.12
N ILE A 217 10.28 -15.66 7.01
CA ILE A 217 9.38 -15.90 8.15
C ILE A 217 9.59 -17.31 8.72
N TYR A 218 9.60 -18.33 7.87
CA TYR A 218 9.80 -19.71 8.31
C TYR A 218 11.20 -19.95 8.89
N ASP A 219 12.26 -19.43 8.26
CA ASP A 219 13.64 -19.52 8.75
C ASP A 219 13.78 -18.89 10.15
N ILE A 220 13.12 -17.75 10.40
CA ILE A 220 13.12 -17.12 11.74
C ILE A 220 12.33 -17.98 12.73
N ALA A 221 11.18 -18.52 12.32
CA ALA A 221 10.34 -19.35 13.17
C ALA A 221 11.06 -20.63 13.63
N GLU A 222 11.73 -21.31 12.69
CA GLU A 222 12.51 -22.53 12.93
C GLU A 222 13.69 -22.25 13.88
N ARG A 223 14.43 -21.15 13.67
CA ARG A 223 15.59 -20.82 14.49
C ARG A 223 15.21 -20.31 15.87
N ASN A 224 14.25 -19.39 15.95
CA ASN A 224 13.84 -18.75 17.19
C ASN A 224 12.50 -18.03 17.06
N ILE A 225 11.40 -18.76 17.30
CA ILE A 225 10.04 -18.21 17.34
C ILE A 225 9.89 -16.99 18.29
N LYS A 226 10.72 -16.86 19.34
CA LYS A 226 10.69 -15.70 20.26
C LYS A 226 11.05 -14.39 19.56
N VAL A 227 11.74 -14.42 18.42
CA VAL A 227 11.99 -13.23 17.59
C VAL A 227 10.67 -12.72 17.02
N LEU A 228 9.87 -13.61 16.41
CA LEU A 228 8.55 -13.25 15.88
C LEU A 228 7.61 -12.83 17.01
N GLU A 229 7.66 -13.48 18.18
CA GLU A 229 6.87 -13.06 19.35
C GLU A 229 7.22 -11.65 19.82
N ARG A 230 8.51 -11.26 19.80
CA ARG A 230 8.92 -9.88 20.14
C ARG A 230 8.43 -8.87 19.11
N MET A 231 8.52 -9.22 17.82
CA MET A 231 7.91 -8.42 16.74
C MET A 231 6.39 -8.28 16.93
N ALA A 232 5.73 -9.35 17.40
CA ALA A 232 4.30 -9.40 17.71
C ALA A 232 3.91 -8.62 18.99
N LYS A 233 4.81 -8.44 19.95
CA LYS A 233 4.58 -7.62 21.16
C LYS A 233 4.85 -6.14 20.94
N GLY A 234 5.63 -5.78 19.93
CA GLY A 234 5.89 -4.38 19.59
C GLY A 234 7.02 -3.77 20.42
N ASP A 235 7.85 -4.61 21.04
CA ASP A 235 9.01 -4.22 21.86
C ASP A 235 10.17 -3.60 21.04
N LEU A 236 9.92 -3.20 19.80
CA LEU A 236 10.88 -2.44 19.03
C LEU A 236 10.54 -0.96 19.17
N LYS A 237 11.20 -0.30 20.12
CA LYS A 237 11.51 1.14 20.09
C LYS A 237 12.36 1.48 18.84
N LEU A 238 11.88 1.18 17.64
CA LEU A 238 12.61 1.32 16.37
C LEU A 238 11.91 2.21 15.34
N CYS A 239 10.79 2.85 15.66
CA CYS A 239 10.45 4.04 14.89
C CYS A 239 11.21 5.22 15.50
N PRO A 240 12.28 5.74 14.86
CA PRO A 240 12.69 7.09 15.19
C PRO A 240 11.45 7.97 15.01
N GLN A 241 11.09 8.70 16.07
CA GLN A 241 10.25 9.86 15.87
C GLN A 241 11.14 10.85 15.15
N GLU A 242 11.04 10.89 13.82
CA GLU A 242 11.58 12.02 13.08
C GLU A 242 10.74 13.24 13.49
N SER A 243 11.38 14.05 14.32
CA SER A 243 10.95 15.33 14.89
C SER A 243 10.85 16.42 13.83
#